data_AF-A0A3D1AYZ7-F1
#
_entry.id   AF-A0A3D1AYZ7-F1
#
_cell.length_a   1.000
_cell.length_b   1.000
_cell.length_c   1.000
_cell.angle_alpha   90.00
_cell.angle_beta   90.00
_cell.angle_gamma   90.00
#
_symmetry.space_group_name_H-M   'P 1'
#
loop_
_entity.id
_entity.type
_entity.pdbx_description
1 polymer ?
#
loop_
_entity_poly.entity_id
_entity_poly.type
_entity_poly.pdbx_seq_one_letter_code
_entity_poly.pdbx_strand_id
1 'polypeptide(L)'
;DPADFGTIYAALWAGRQGPWENGEWDGPRSGLFKSTDGGTTWRQLTGGLPTPAEGLGRIGIGIAPSNSKRMYALVDAKTGGLFRSDDAGEHWQRINTETRIWGRGSDFAGVRVDPLNPAIVYVANTSTYKSLDSGQTFVAIKGAPGGDDYHSIWIHPTDPGIMILGSDQGATLTVNGGQTWSSWYNQPTAQFYHAITDNQFPYWVYGGQQESGSAGVASRSDYGEISFRDWHPVGVEEYGYVAPDPLHPNLIYGGKVSRFDQNTGSVQQVGPVAETDPRYRFLRTEPLLFSPLDAHVLYFAGNVVFKTVNGGQRWQVISPDLSRPDWEAPASVGTFRDQVPREGRRRGVVYTLAPSFHDIQTLWAGTDDGLIHLTRNGGASWTDVTPPALTPWSKVSMIEASHTRAAAAYAAVNRFRLDDLRPHIYRTRDFGKTWTETVAGLPANAVVNAVKEDPRRAGLLFAATEIGVFVSLNDGDAWQPLQLNLPRTAVRDVVIHGDDLVAGTHGRGFWILDNITPLRQLA
;
A
#
# COMPACT_ATOMS: atom_id res chain seq x y z
N ASP A 1 -24.95 15.10 -17.73
CA ASP A 1 -25.10 16.54 -17.44
C ASP A 1 -26.25 16.65 -16.43
N PRO A 2 -26.21 17.51 -15.40
CA PRO A 2 -27.30 17.64 -14.42
C PRO A 2 -28.65 18.03 -15.05
N ALA A 3 -28.66 18.66 -16.23
CA ALA A 3 -29.86 19.05 -16.97
C ALA A 3 -30.24 18.07 -18.10
N ASP A 4 -29.35 17.15 -18.49
CA ASP A 4 -29.56 16.21 -19.59
C ASP A 4 -28.80 14.88 -19.38
N PHE A 5 -29.55 13.78 -19.27
CA PHE A 5 -28.96 12.45 -19.09
C PHE A 5 -28.31 11.90 -20.37
N GLY A 6 -28.70 12.41 -21.55
CA GLY A 6 -28.10 12.04 -22.83
C GLY A 6 -26.70 12.62 -23.03
N THR A 7 -26.38 13.71 -22.30
CA THR A 7 -25.07 14.37 -22.36
C THR A 7 -24.12 13.79 -21.31
N ILE A 8 -23.05 13.14 -21.76
CA ILE A 8 -22.03 12.50 -20.92
C ILE A 8 -20.65 13.04 -21.28
N TYR A 9 -19.80 13.21 -20.26
CA TYR A 9 -18.39 13.60 -20.44
C TYR A 9 -17.49 12.49 -19.90
N ALA A 10 -16.39 12.22 -20.60
CA ALA A 10 -15.39 11.25 -20.19
C ALA A 10 -13.99 11.86 -20.33
N ALA A 11 -13.22 11.83 -19.26
CA ALA A 11 -11.79 12.13 -19.31
C ALA A 11 -11.03 10.80 -19.44
N LEU A 12 -10.16 10.71 -20.43
CA LEU A 12 -9.26 9.58 -20.63
C LEU A 12 -7.82 10.08 -20.50
N TRP A 13 -6.98 9.31 -19.85
CA TRP A 13 -5.53 9.54 -19.79
C TRP A 13 -4.81 8.20 -19.72
N ALA A 14 -3.57 8.16 -20.19
CA ALA A 14 -2.72 7.00 -20.02
C ALA A 14 -2.01 7.09 -18.66
N GLY A 15 -1.76 5.96 -18.02
CA GLY A 15 -1.04 5.90 -16.76
C GLY A 15 -0.22 4.63 -16.65
N ARG A 16 1.03 4.75 -16.20
CA ARG A 16 1.83 3.63 -15.70
C ARG A 16 2.47 4.04 -14.38
N GLN A 17 2.57 3.08 -13.47
CA GLN A 17 3.38 3.20 -12.26
C GLN A 17 4.23 1.94 -12.16
N GLY A 18 5.54 2.07 -12.35
CA GLY A 18 6.46 0.99 -12.07
C GLY A 18 6.65 0.81 -10.55
N PRO A 19 7.21 -0.33 -10.10
CA PRO A 19 7.45 -0.59 -8.68
C PRO A 19 8.50 0.31 -8.01
N TRP A 20 9.13 1.20 -8.77
CA TRP A 20 10.22 2.08 -8.33
C TRP A 20 9.87 3.56 -8.47
N GLU A 21 8.57 3.87 -8.43
CA GLU A 21 8.03 5.23 -8.44
C GLU A 21 8.38 6.08 -9.67
N ASN A 22 8.59 5.41 -10.79
CA ASN A 22 8.86 6.03 -12.08
C ASN A 22 7.60 6.15 -12.93
N GLY A 23 6.54 6.72 -12.35
CA GLY A 23 5.25 6.85 -12.99
C GLY A 23 5.22 7.83 -14.15
N GLU A 24 4.34 7.59 -15.11
CA GLU A 24 4.00 8.50 -16.20
C GLU A 24 2.49 8.51 -16.38
N TRP A 25 1.90 9.69 -16.57
CA TRP A 25 0.44 9.92 -16.47
C TRP A 25 -0.16 10.65 -17.67
N ASP A 26 0.55 10.62 -18.81
CA ASP A 26 0.15 11.21 -20.08
C ASP A 26 0.31 10.23 -21.24
N GLY A 27 -0.34 10.51 -22.38
CA GLY A 27 -0.24 9.68 -23.56
C GLY A 27 -1.03 10.18 -24.78
N PRO A 28 -0.81 9.61 -25.97
CA PRO A 28 -1.35 10.12 -27.23
C PRO A 28 -2.88 10.07 -27.34
N ARG A 29 -3.55 9.32 -26.45
CA ARG A 29 -5.02 9.19 -26.39
C ARG A 29 -5.64 9.93 -25.21
N SER A 30 -4.87 10.73 -24.47
CA SER A 30 -5.42 11.57 -23.41
C SER A 30 -6.35 12.63 -23.98
N GLY A 31 -7.41 12.96 -23.25
CA GLY A 31 -8.39 13.96 -23.68
C GLY A 31 -9.67 14.00 -22.86
N LEU A 32 -10.42 15.09 -23.05
CA LEU A 32 -11.80 15.20 -22.61
C LEU A 32 -12.73 14.92 -23.80
N PHE A 33 -13.73 14.08 -23.59
CA PHE A 33 -14.67 13.66 -24.62
C PHE A 33 -16.10 13.95 -24.18
N LYS A 34 -16.96 14.25 -25.15
CA LYS A 34 -18.37 14.52 -24.95
C LYS A 34 -19.20 13.61 -25.85
N SER A 35 -20.26 13.06 -25.27
CA SER A 35 -21.36 12.38 -25.95
C SER A 35 -22.65 13.15 -25.67
N THR A 36 -23.57 13.17 -26.64
CA THR A 36 -24.91 13.76 -26.51
C THR A 36 -26.02 12.75 -26.85
N ASP A 37 -25.68 11.47 -26.90
CA ASP A 37 -26.57 10.36 -27.29
C ASP A 37 -26.48 9.18 -26.30
N GLY A 38 -26.22 9.50 -25.03
CA GLY A 38 -26.15 8.53 -23.95
C GLY A 38 -24.89 7.65 -23.97
N GLY A 39 -23.82 8.08 -24.65
CA GLY A 39 -22.54 7.38 -24.72
C GLY A 39 -22.36 6.49 -25.95
N THR A 40 -23.25 6.60 -26.95
CA THR A 40 -23.17 5.82 -28.20
C THR A 40 -22.07 6.35 -29.11
N THR A 41 -21.98 7.68 -29.27
CA THR A 41 -20.92 8.35 -30.03
C THR A 41 -20.22 9.39 -29.17
N TRP A 42 -18.93 9.58 -29.45
CA TRP A 42 -18.04 10.45 -28.68
C TRP A 42 -17.25 11.35 -29.62
N ARG A 43 -17.09 12.62 -29.24
CA ARG A 43 -16.14 13.53 -29.87
C ARG A 43 -15.22 14.13 -28.82
N GLN A 44 -13.98 14.35 -29.22
CA GLN A 44 -13.00 15.02 -28.36
C GLN A 44 -13.30 16.52 -28.27
N LEU A 45 -13.19 17.07 -27.07
CA LEU A 45 -13.22 18.50 -26.80
C LEU A 45 -11.79 19.04 -26.83
N THR A 46 -11.53 19.97 -27.75
CA THR A 46 -10.17 20.49 -28.00
C THR A 46 -10.09 22.02 -27.91
N GLY A 47 -11.21 22.73 -27.90
CA GLY A 47 -11.23 24.20 -27.93
C GLY A 47 -10.61 24.81 -26.68
N GLY A 48 -9.33 25.20 -26.75
CA GLY A 48 -8.61 25.89 -25.67
C GLY A 48 -8.01 24.99 -24.59
N LEU A 49 -8.08 23.66 -24.73
CA LEU A 49 -7.40 22.70 -23.85
C LEU A 49 -6.02 22.31 -24.40
N PRO A 50 -5.04 21.97 -23.54
CA PRO A 50 -3.77 21.38 -23.96
C PRO A 50 -3.99 20.08 -24.77
N THR A 51 -3.07 19.80 -25.68
CA THR A 51 -3.05 18.61 -26.54
C THR A 51 -2.14 17.51 -25.95
N PRO A 52 -2.24 16.25 -26.41
CA PRO A 52 -1.28 15.21 -26.02
C PRO A 52 0.19 15.56 -26.26
N ALA A 53 0.51 16.33 -27.32
CA ALA A 53 1.88 16.80 -27.56
C ALA A 53 2.40 17.75 -26.47
N GLU A 54 1.49 18.41 -25.76
CA GLU A 54 1.75 19.28 -24.62
C GLU A 54 1.77 18.52 -23.28
N GLY A 55 1.79 17.18 -23.32
CA GLY A 55 1.85 16.31 -22.15
C GLY A 55 0.51 16.23 -21.41
N LEU A 56 -0.62 16.22 -22.14
CA LEU A 56 -1.94 16.16 -21.54
C LEU A 56 -2.12 14.86 -20.74
N GLY A 57 -2.29 15.00 -19.43
CA GLY A 57 -2.52 13.93 -18.49
C GLY A 57 -3.97 13.88 -18.00
N ARG A 58 -4.14 13.57 -16.72
CA ARG A 58 -5.44 13.46 -16.07
C ARG A 58 -6.21 14.80 -16.11
N ILE A 59 -7.51 14.71 -16.38
CA ILE A 59 -8.43 15.86 -16.35
C ILE A 59 -9.56 15.57 -15.37
N GLY A 60 -9.75 16.49 -14.43
CA GLY A 60 -10.86 16.49 -13.49
C GLY A 60 -11.92 17.50 -13.89
N ILE A 61 -13.19 17.12 -13.93
CA ILE A 61 -14.28 18.02 -14.35
C ILE A 61 -15.29 18.29 -13.24
N GLY A 62 -15.73 19.55 -13.14
CA GLY A 62 -16.84 19.99 -12.31
C GLY A 62 -17.88 20.73 -13.15
N ILE A 63 -19.09 20.18 -13.24
CA ILE A 63 -20.22 20.82 -13.94
C ILE A 63 -21.09 21.52 -12.89
N ALA A 64 -21.48 22.77 -13.13
CA ALA A 64 -22.36 23.50 -12.23
C ALA A 64 -23.80 22.94 -12.28
N PRO A 65 -24.36 22.43 -11.17
CA PRO A 65 -25.73 21.90 -11.15
C PRO A 65 -26.79 22.94 -11.51
N SER A 66 -26.60 24.20 -11.12
CA SER A 66 -27.52 25.31 -11.40
C SER A 66 -27.42 25.88 -12.82
N ASN A 67 -26.36 25.54 -13.57
CA ASN A 67 -26.16 25.98 -14.95
C ASN A 67 -25.17 25.05 -15.66
N SER A 68 -25.68 24.03 -16.35
CA SER A 68 -24.82 23.00 -16.96
C SER A 68 -23.90 23.49 -18.08
N LYS A 69 -24.12 24.70 -18.60
CA LYS A 69 -23.19 25.33 -19.55
C LYS A 69 -21.89 25.77 -18.88
N ARG A 70 -21.91 26.06 -17.57
CA ARG A 70 -20.73 26.41 -16.80
C ARG A 70 -20.02 25.16 -16.29
N MET A 71 -18.80 24.97 -16.78
CA MET A 71 -17.95 23.84 -16.43
C MET A 71 -16.55 24.31 -16.04
N TYR A 72 -15.91 23.52 -15.19
CA TYR A 72 -14.52 23.68 -14.79
C TYR A 72 -13.74 22.41 -15.07
N ALA A 73 -12.49 22.55 -15.48
CA ALA A 73 -11.57 21.45 -15.71
C ALA A 73 -10.23 21.73 -15.04
N LEU A 74 -9.81 20.86 -14.11
CA LEU A 74 -8.44 20.84 -13.59
C LEU A 74 -7.62 19.93 -14.49
N VAL A 75 -6.64 20.49 -15.17
CA VAL A 75 -5.93 19.84 -16.27
C VAL A 75 -4.47 19.68 -15.91
N ASP A 76 -3.99 18.43 -15.92
CA ASP A 76 -2.56 18.13 -15.86
C ASP A 76 -1.95 18.20 -17.27
N ALA A 77 -0.91 19.03 -17.42
CA ALA A 77 -0.15 19.22 -18.65
C ALA A 77 1.10 20.08 -18.38
N LYS A 78 2.01 20.19 -19.37
CA LYS A 78 3.15 21.13 -19.29
C LYS A 78 2.71 22.58 -18.99
N THR A 79 1.54 22.96 -19.52
CA THR A 79 0.86 24.25 -19.28
C THR A 79 -0.52 24.03 -18.64
N GLY A 80 -0.58 23.13 -17.64
CA GLY A 80 -1.80 22.76 -16.91
C GLY A 80 -2.38 23.87 -16.03
N GLY A 81 -3.53 23.62 -15.39
CA GLY A 81 -4.22 24.64 -14.58
C GLY A 81 -5.71 24.38 -14.45
N LEU A 82 -6.42 25.37 -13.89
CA LEU A 82 -7.88 25.38 -13.89
C LEU A 82 -8.39 26.11 -15.13
N PHE A 83 -9.26 25.44 -15.87
CA PHE A 83 -9.92 25.96 -17.06
C PHE A 83 -11.43 26.11 -16.79
N ARG A 84 -12.06 27.08 -17.44
CA ARG A 84 -13.51 27.29 -17.42
C ARG A 84 -14.09 27.25 -18.82
N SER A 85 -15.25 26.63 -18.96
CA SER A 85 -16.10 26.73 -20.14
C SER A 85 -17.46 27.30 -19.75
N ASP A 86 -18.05 28.09 -20.65
CA ASP A 86 -19.35 28.74 -20.50
C ASP A 86 -20.38 28.27 -21.54
N ASP A 87 -20.02 27.24 -22.30
CA ASP A 87 -20.77 26.68 -23.41
C ASP A 87 -20.80 25.14 -23.38
N ALA A 88 -20.80 24.55 -22.19
CA ALA A 88 -20.87 23.09 -21.98
C ALA A 88 -19.67 22.33 -22.60
N GLY A 89 -18.48 22.91 -22.47
CA GLY A 89 -17.20 22.28 -22.81
C GLY A 89 -16.74 22.47 -24.26
N GLU A 90 -17.42 23.29 -25.07
CA GLU A 90 -16.97 23.55 -26.45
C GLU A 90 -15.71 24.41 -26.50
N HIS A 91 -15.68 25.49 -25.69
CA HIS A 91 -14.52 26.37 -25.57
C HIS A 91 -14.10 26.55 -24.12
N TRP A 92 -12.80 26.46 -23.89
CA TRP A 92 -12.16 26.54 -22.58
C TRP A 92 -11.20 27.72 -22.51
N GLN A 93 -11.19 28.38 -21.36
CA GLN A 93 -10.22 29.41 -21.02
C GLN A 93 -9.46 28.99 -19.76
N ARG A 94 -8.13 29.03 -19.78
CA ARG A 94 -7.30 28.86 -18.58
C ARG A 94 -7.50 30.09 -17.69
N ILE A 95 -8.07 29.89 -16.52
CA ILE A 95 -8.44 30.98 -15.59
C ILE A 95 -7.53 31.05 -14.36
N ASN A 96 -6.83 29.96 -14.02
CA ASN A 96 -5.89 29.96 -12.89
C ASN A 96 -4.73 28.99 -13.13
N THR A 97 -3.53 29.40 -12.70
CA THR A 97 -2.26 28.70 -12.93
C THR A 97 -1.55 28.26 -11.64
N GLU A 98 -2.15 28.52 -10.47
CA GLU A 98 -1.58 28.25 -9.16
C GLU A 98 -1.27 26.76 -8.98
N THR A 99 0.00 26.41 -8.84
CA THR A 99 0.42 25.00 -8.73
C THR A 99 -0.14 24.28 -7.51
N ARG A 100 -0.47 25.01 -6.43
CA ARG A 100 -1.09 24.41 -5.22
C ARG A 100 -2.47 23.80 -5.46
N ILE A 101 -3.19 24.20 -6.52
CA ILE A 101 -4.49 23.60 -6.85
C ILE A 101 -4.37 22.44 -7.86
N TRP A 102 -3.45 22.51 -8.83
CA TRP A 102 -3.39 21.54 -9.95
C TRP A 102 -2.07 20.74 -10.07
N GLY A 103 -0.97 21.20 -9.47
CA GLY A 103 0.40 20.74 -9.76
C GLY A 103 0.76 19.33 -9.33
N ARG A 104 -0.21 18.54 -8.85
CA ARG A 104 -0.13 17.10 -8.57
C ARG A 104 -1.22 16.37 -9.36
N GLY A 105 -1.37 16.70 -10.64
CA GLY A 105 -2.51 16.30 -11.47
C GLY A 105 -2.68 14.79 -11.66
N SER A 106 -1.60 14.01 -11.56
CA SER A 106 -1.65 12.55 -11.49
C SER A 106 -2.49 12.05 -10.30
N ASP A 107 -2.33 12.70 -9.16
CA ASP A 107 -2.88 12.27 -7.88
C ASP A 107 -4.24 12.94 -7.62
N PHE A 108 -4.33 14.25 -7.93
CA PHE A 108 -5.50 15.08 -7.66
C PHE A 108 -6.07 15.71 -8.92
N ALA A 109 -7.37 15.47 -9.11
CA ALA A 109 -8.16 16.12 -10.13
C ALA A 109 -9.57 16.48 -9.61
N GLY A 110 -9.76 16.50 -8.28
CA GLY A 110 -11.08 16.71 -7.70
C GLY A 110 -11.55 18.15 -7.89
N VAL A 111 -12.58 18.38 -8.72
CA VAL A 111 -13.25 19.69 -8.86
C VAL A 111 -14.74 19.53 -8.61
N ARG A 112 -15.30 20.40 -7.77
CA ARG A 112 -16.74 20.45 -7.52
C ARG A 112 -17.24 21.88 -7.57
N VAL A 113 -18.43 22.07 -8.12
CA VAL A 113 -19.09 23.37 -8.18
C VAL A 113 -20.23 23.37 -7.18
N ASP A 114 -20.41 24.49 -6.50
CA ASP A 114 -21.54 24.70 -5.61
C ASP A 114 -22.87 24.51 -6.38
N PRO A 115 -23.83 23.75 -5.83
CA PRO A 115 -25.05 23.41 -6.54
C PRO A 115 -25.99 24.60 -6.74
N LEU A 116 -25.85 25.67 -5.96
CA LEU A 116 -26.71 26.85 -6.01
C LEU A 116 -26.04 28.05 -6.67
N ASN A 117 -24.70 28.10 -6.68
CA ASN A 117 -23.96 29.22 -7.26
C ASN A 117 -22.80 28.75 -8.16
N PRO A 118 -22.90 28.92 -9.49
CA PRO A 118 -21.88 28.42 -10.42
C PRO A 118 -20.54 29.19 -10.36
N ALA A 119 -20.45 30.28 -9.57
CA ALA A 119 -19.20 31.00 -9.30
C ALA A 119 -18.41 30.43 -8.12
N ILE A 120 -19.00 29.58 -7.29
CA ILE A 120 -18.31 28.97 -6.15
C ILE A 120 -17.78 27.60 -6.56
N VAL A 121 -16.46 27.43 -6.46
CA VAL A 121 -15.74 26.24 -6.93
C VAL A 121 -14.85 25.71 -5.83
N TYR A 122 -14.79 24.39 -5.70
CA TYR A 122 -13.96 23.67 -4.75
C TYR A 122 -12.98 22.78 -5.50
N VAL A 123 -11.74 22.74 -5.03
CA VAL A 123 -10.69 21.87 -5.57
C VAL A 123 -10.11 21.02 -4.45
N ALA A 124 -10.03 19.70 -4.67
CA ALA A 124 -9.42 18.75 -3.76
C ALA A 124 -7.94 18.56 -4.13
N ASN A 125 -7.05 18.62 -3.15
CA ASN A 125 -5.61 18.40 -3.26
C ASN A 125 -5.09 17.99 -1.86
N THR A 126 -3.79 18.14 -1.56
CA THR A 126 -3.20 18.11 -0.19
C THR A 126 -3.87 19.09 0.78
N SER A 127 -4.67 20.01 0.25
CA SER A 127 -5.66 20.79 0.96
C SER A 127 -6.88 20.95 0.07
N THR A 128 -8.04 21.09 0.69
CA THR A 128 -9.24 21.47 -0.04
C THR A 128 -9.31 22.99 -0.13
N TYR A 129 -9.42 23.49 -1.36
CA TYR A 129 -9.48 24.91 -1.67
C TYR A 129 -10.88 25.31 -2.12
N LYS A 130 -11.27 26.54 -1.79
CA LYS A 130 -12.53 27.18 -2.20
C LYS A 130 -12.26 28.50 -2.91
N SER A 131 -12.95 28.71 -4.02
CA SER A 131 -13.04 29.97 -4.75
C SER A 131 -14.47 30.50 -4.68
N LEU A 132 -14.62 31.82 -4.60
CA LEU A 132 -15.90 32.53 -4.63
C LEU A 132 -16.11 33.35 -5.91
N ASP A 133 -15.11 33.36 -6.80
CA ASP A 133 -14.99 34.28 -7.93
C ASP A 133 -14.79 33.54 -9.26
N SER A 134 -15.48 32.41 -9.42
CA SER A 134 -15.42 31.54 -10.59
C SER A 134 -14.02 30.97 -10.86
N GLY A 135 -13.27 30.62 -9.81
CA GLY A 135 -11.97 29.96 -9.89
C GLY A 135 -10.78 30.90 -10.10
N GLN A 136 -10.94 32.22 -9.93
CA GLN A 136 -9.85 33.18 -10.10
C GLN A 136 -8.92 33.18 -8.89
N THR A 137 -9.46 33.18 -7.68
CA THR A 137 -8.69 33.13 -6.43
C THR A 137 -9.18 32.00 -5.51
N PHE A 138 -8.25 31.41 -4.75
CA PHE A 138 -8.54 30.28 -3.86
C PHE A 138 -8.04 30.51 -2.42
N VAL A 139 -8.85 30.05 -1.47
CA VAL A 139 -8.53 29.97 -0.04
C VAL A 139 -8.62 28.52 0.40
N ALA A 140 -7.66 28.05 1.20
CA ALA A 140 -7.73 26.71 1.80
C ALA A 140 -8.81 26.71 2.90
N ILE A 141 -9.72 25.74 2.85
CA ILE A 141 -10.80 25.58 3.86
C ILE A 141 -10.58 24.38 4.78
N LYS A 142 -9.66 23.49 4.40
CA LYS A 142 -9.30 22.27 5.13
C LYS A 142 -7.94 21.76 4.61
N GLY A 143 -7.05 21.37 5.52
CA GLY A 143 -5.68 20.97 5.18
C GLY A 143 -4.78 20.88 6.43
N ALA A 144 -3.50 21.22 6.26
CA ALA A 144 -2.46 21.20 7.30
C ALA A 144 -2.93 21.76 8.66
N PRO A 145 -2.43 21.23 9.80
CA PRO A 145 -1.32 20.26 9.92
C PRO A 145 -1.72 18.79 9.73
N GLY A 146 -2.95 18.49 9.31
CA GLY A 146 -3.46 17.11 9.25
C GLY A 146 -2.73 16.15 8.31
N GLY A 147 -2.04 16.67 7.27
CA GLY A 147 -1.36 15.82 6.28
C GLY A 147 -2.29 15.02 5.36
N ASP A 148 -3.60 15.26 5.43
CA ASP A 148 -4.59 14.51 4.66
C ASP A 148 -4.56 14.88 3.16
N ASP A 149 -4.55 13.89 2.28
CA ASP A 149 -4.69 14.06 0.82
C ASP A 149 -6.18 13.86 0.43
N TYR A 150 -6.82 14.93 -0.07
CA TYR A 150 -8.27 14.95 -0.34
C TYR A 150 -8.56 14.58 -1.79
N HIS A 151 -9.35 13.53 -2.00
CA HIS A 151 -9.62 12.99 -3.34
C HIS A 151 -11.05 13.20 -3.83
N SER A 152 -12.00 13.44 -2.93
CA SER A 152 -13.42 13.53 -3.28
C SER A 152 -14.14 14.61 -2.48
N ILE A 153 -15.04 15.32 -3.15
CA ILE A 153 -15.87 16.37 -2.56
C ILE A 153 -17.33 16.09 -2.93
N TRP A 154 -18.16 15.94 -1.91
CA TRP A 154 -19.60 15.95 -2.05
C TRP A 154 -20.17 17.19 -1.35
N ILE A 155 -21.13 17.84 -2.00
CA ILE A 155 -21.80 19.05 -1.52
C ILE A 155 -23.29 18.76 -1.57
N HIS A 156 -24.00 19.02 -0.47
CA HIS A 156 -25.42 18.77 -0.41
C HIS A 156 -26.18 19.69 -1.40
N PRO A 157 -27.08 19.14 -2.24
CA PRO A 157 -27.59 19.83 -3.44
C PRO A 157 -28.44 21.08 -3.14
N THR A 158 -29.05 21.16 -1.96
CA THR A 158 -29.91 22.30 -1.57
C THR A 158 -29.39 23.04 -0.35
N ASP A 159 -28.29 22.59 0.24
CA ASP A 159 -27.66 23.23 1.41
C ASP A 159 -26.14 23.07 1.33
N PRO A 160 -25.44 23.96 0.59
CA PRO A 160 -24.00 23.87 0.45
C PRO A 160 -23.21 24.03 1.76
N GLY A 161 -23.87 24.35 2.88
CA GLY A 161 -23.28 24.30 4.21
C GLY A 161 -22.90 22.88 4.64
N ILE A 162 -23.53 21.85 4.05
CA ILE A 162 -23.26 20.45 4.34
C ILE A 162 -22.35 19.88 3.23
N MET A 163 -21.13 19.48 3.61
CA MET A 163 -20.16 18.90 2.67
C MET A 163 -19.45 17.70 3.29
N ILE A 164 -19.11 16.73 2.44
CA ILE A 164 -18.27 15.58 2.80
C ILE A 164 -16.99 15.64 1.97
N LEU A 165 -15.86 15.53 2.64
CA LEU A 165 -14.55 15.36 2.00
C LEU A 165 -14.07 13.94 2.26
N GLY A 166 -13.71 13.22 1.20
CA GLY A 166 -12.97 11.96 1.31
C GLY A 166 -11.48 12.23 1.23
N SER A 167 -10.74 11.84 2.27
CA SER A 167 -9.29 11.80 2.31
C SER A 167 -8.78 10.36 2.44
N ASP A 168 -7.46 10.18 2.36
CA ASP A 168 -6.83 8.86 2.47
C ASP A 168 -7.16 8.12 3.78
N GLN A 169 -7.32 8.88 4.88
CA GLN A 169 -7.61 8.36 6.21
C GLN A 169 -9.11 8.05 6.41
N GLY A 170 -10.00 8.60 5.58
CA GLY A 170 -11.45 8.41 5.68
C GLY A 170 -12.26 9.63 5.27
N ALA A 171 -13.54 9.67 5.66
CA ALA A 171 -14.41 10.79 5.36
C ALA A 171 -14.47 11.81 6.52
N THR A 172 -14.51 13.10 6.19
CA THR A 172 -14.80 14.20 7.12
C THR A 172 -16.03 14.98 6.65
N LEU A 173 -16.85 15.43 7.60
CA LEU A 173 -18.12 16.12 7.35
C LEU A 173 -18.09 17.53 7.94
N THR A 174 -18.63 18.50 7.22
CA THR A 174 -19.03 19.80 7.78
C THR A 174 -20.53 20.01 7.60
N VAL A 175 -21.13 20.76 8.51
CA VAL A 175 -22.54 21.19 8.47
C VAL A 175 -22.67 22.72 8.60
N ASN A 176 -21.56 23.45 8.46
CA ASN A 176 -21.50 24.91 8.62
C ASN A 176 -20.60 25.57 7.56
N GLY A 177 -20.53 24.98 6.36
CA GLY A 177 -19.83 25.56 5.21
C GLY A 177 -18.31 25.48 5.31
N GLY A 178 -17.78 24.51 6.07
CA GLY A 178 -16.34 24.27 6.22
C GLY A 178 -15.67 25.04 7.36
N GLN A 179 -16.42 25.68 8.24
CA GLN A 179 -15.85 26.35 9.43
C GLN A 179 -15.31 25.33 10.44
N THR A 180 -16.03 24.22 10.62
CA THR A 180 -15.57 23.08 11.42
C THR A 180 -15.86 21.77 10.69
N TRP A 181 -15.09 20.73 11.05
CA TRP A 181 -15.13 19.41 10.42
C TRP A 181 -15.19 18.32 11.48
N SER A 182 -15.90 17.22 11.20
CA SER A 182 -15.84 16.01 11.99
C SER A 182 -14.43 15.39 11.91
N SER A 183 -14.10 14.57 12.90
CA SER A 183 -12.93 13.70 12.81
C SER A 183 -13.20 12.50 11.89
N TRP A 184 -12.14 11.97 11.27
CA TRP A 184 -12.16 10.68 10.58
C TRP A 184 -11.85 9.49 11.51
N TYR A 185 -11.37 9.73 12.75
CA TYR A 185 -11.07 8.68 13.75
C TYR A 185 -12.30 7.86 14.22
N ASN A 186 -13.49 8.22 13.76
CA ASN A 186 -14.73 7.50 14.04
C ASN A 186 -15.03 6.39 13.01
N GLN A 187 -14.11 6.13 12.09
CA GLN A 187 -14.21 5.09 11.06
C GLN A 187 -13.08 4.06 11.25
N PRO A 188 -13.34 2.76 11.10
CA PRO A 188 -12.31 1.72 11.16
C PRO A 188 -11.55 1.63 9.83
N THR A 189 -11.01 2.76 9.37
CA THR A 189 -10.26 2.91 8.13
C THR A 189 -8.78 2.78 8.43
N ALA A 190 -8.24 1.57 8.26
CA ALA A 190 -6.82 1.32 8.45
C ALA A 190 -6.30 0.33 7.41
N GLN A 191 -5.22 0.74 6.75
CA GLN A 191 -4.57 0.04 5.66
C GLN A 191 -3.16 -0.40 6.10
N PHE A 192 -3.06 -1.61 6.65
CA PHE A 192 -1.80 -2.14 7.15
C PHE A 192 -1.01 -2.90 6.09
N TYR A 193 0.29 -2.64 6.00
CA TYR A 193 1.19 -3.37 5.10
C TYR A 193 1.69 -4.69 5.69
N HIS A 194 1.95 -4.69 7.00
CA HIS A 194 2.44 -5.82 7.80
C HIS A 194 1.80 -5.78 9.19
N ALA A 195 1.78 -6.92 9.87
CA ALA A 195 1.38 -6.99 11.27
C ALA A 195 2.47 -7.71 12.08
N ILE A 196 2.70 -7.30 13.32
CA ILE A 196 3.57 -8.00 14.26
C ILE A 196 3.06 -7.84 15.69
N THR A 197 3.44 -8.74 16.58
CA THR A 197 3.10 -8.67 18.00
C THR A 197 4.35 -8.63 18.88
N ASP A 198 4.26 -8.01 20.05
CA ASP A 198 5.24 -8.21 21.11
C ASP A 198 4.85 -9.36 22.05
N ASN A 199 5.50 -9.44 23.21
CA ASN A 199 5.26 -10.46 24.25
C ASN A 199 4.76 -9.85 25.58
N GLN A 200 4.20 -8.63 25.57
CA GLN A 200 3.58 -8.05 26.77
C GLN A 200 2.28 -8.77 27.14
N PHE A 201 1.70 -8.46 28.31
CA PHE A 201 0.35 -8.91 28.67
C PHE A 201 -0.55 -7.76 29.13
N PRO A 202 -1.65 -7.46 28.42
CA PRO A 202 -1.98 -8.00 27.08
C PRO A 202 -0.88 -7.68 26.06
N TYR A 203 -0.69 -8.57 25.07
CA TYR A 203 0.28 -8.34 24.01
C TYR A 203 -0.19 -7.21 23.11
N TRP A 204 0.74 -6.51 22.47
CA TRP A 204 0.41 -5.45 21.53
C TRP A 204 0.52 -5.94 20.09
N VAL A 205 -0.29 -5.34 19.22
CA VAL A 205 -0.27 -5.50 17.77
C VAL A 205 0.23 -4.21 17.15
N TYR A 206 1.16 -4.31 16.22
CA TYR A 206 1.79 -3.19 15.56
C TYR A 206 1.75 -3.31 14.03
N GLY A 207 1.76 -2.16 13.34
CA GLY A 207 1.89 -2.10 11.89
C GLY A 207 2.05 -0.68 11.36
N GLY A 208 2.74 -0.54 10.23
CA GLY A 208 2.72 0.67 9.42
C GLY A 208 1.38 0.82 8.70
N GLN A 209 0.80 2.02 8.73
CA GLN A 209 -0.49 2.34 8.15
C GLN A 209 -0.37 3.39 7.05
N GLN A 210 -0.96 3.12 5.89
CA GLN A 210 -0.97 4.06 4.77
C GLN A 210 -1.54 5.42 5.18
N GLU A 211 -0.78 6.49 4.91
CA GLU A 211 -1.15 7.91 5.10
C GLU A 211 -1.55 8.27 6.56
N SER A 212 -1.24 7.41 7.54
CA SER A 212 -1.59 7.61 8.96
C SER A 212 -0.42 7.30 9.90
N GLY A 213 0.79 7.18 9.36
CA GLY A 213 2.00 6.80 10.09
C GLY A 213 2.02 5.34 10.51
N SER A 214 2.00 5.07 11.81
CA SER A 214 2.02 3.71 12.35
C SER A 214 1.05 3.58 13.50
N ALA A 215 0.76 2.33 13.83
CA ALA A 215 -0.11 2.00 14.92
C ALA A 215 0.51 0.92 15.82
N GLY A 216 0.29 1.08 17.11
CA GLY A 216 0.38 0.07 18.15
C GLY A 216 -0.89 0.10 18.98
N VAL A 217 -1.44 -1.08 19.28
CA VAL A 217 -2.64 -1.23 20.10
C VAL A 217 -2.56 -2.53 20.90
N ALA A 218 -2.97 -2.50 22.17
CA ALA A 218 -3.09 -3.72 22.97
C ALA A 218 -4.16 -4.66 22.39
N SER A 219 -3.98 -5.97 22.52
CA SER A 219 -4.91 -6.98 21.99
C SER A 219 -6.29 -6.95 22.63
N ARG A 220 -6.45 -6.23 23.75
CA ARG A 220 -7.72 -5.95 24.41
C ARG A 220 -7.64 -4.64 25.17
N SER A 221 -8.80 -4.02 25.42
CA SER A 221 -8.93 -2.81 26.21
C SER A 221 -9.67 -3.07 27.52
N ASP A 222 -9.23 -2.42 28.59
CA ASP A 222 -9.91 -2.42 29.89
C ASP A 222 -11.21 -1.58 29.87
N TYR A 223 -11.47 -0.85 28.78
CA TYR A 223 -12.69 -0.03 28.59
C TYR A 223 -13.85 -0.80 27.95
N GLY A 224 -13.72 -2.11 27.74
CA GLY A 224 -14.76 -2.98 27.19
C GLY A 224 -14.76 -3.13 25.67
N GLU A 225 -14.14 -2.18 24.94
CA GLU A 225 -13.88 -2.28 23.50
C GLU A 225 -12.59 -1.56 23.14
N ILE A 226 -11.91 -2.01 22.07
CA ILE A 226 -10.80 -1.26 21.48
C ILE A 226 -11.39 -0.12 20.65
N SER A 227 -11.01 1.11 21.00
CA SER A 227 -11.46 2.34 20.35
C SER A 227 -10.25 3.14 19.87
N PHE A 228 -10.46 4.25 19.16
CA PHE A 228 -9.38 5.17 18.76
C PHE A 228 -8.51 5.69 19.92
N ARG A 229 -8.96 5.55 21.19
CA ARG A 229 -8.21 5.94 22.39
C ARG A 229 -7.07 4.99 22.73
N ASP A 230 -7.17 3.75 22.26
CA ASP A 230 -6.21 2.68 22.53
C ASP A 230 -5.10 2.61 21.46
N TRP A 231 -5.25 3.35 20.36
CA TRP A 231 -4.28 3.42 19.27
C TRP A 231 -3.20 4.44 19.55
N HIS A 232 -1.95 4.04 19.34
CA HIS A 232 -0.79 4.91 19.54
C HIS A 232 0.18 4.84 18.34
N PRO A 233 0.74 5.96 17.89
CA PRO A 233 1.83 5.93 16.93
C PRO A 233 3.09 5.31 17.57
N VAL A 234 3.85 4.56 16.77
CA VAL A 234 5.04 3.83 17.27
C VAL A 234 6.35 4.27 16.63
N GLY A 235 6.39 5.50 16.10
CA GLY A 235 7.62 6.10 15.55
C GLY A 235 8.14 5.41 14.29
N VAL A 236 7.28 4.64 13.62
CA VAL A 236 7.52 3.95 12.35
C VAL A 236 6.73 4.64 11.24
N GLU A 237 7.31 4.68 10.03
CA GLU A 237 6.63 5.25 8.85
C GLU A 237 5.58 4.28 8.27
N GLU A 238 4.77 4.81 7.35
CA GLU A 238 3.52 4.22 6.83
C GLU A 238 3.65 2.84 6.21
N TYR A 239 4.77 2.58 5.55
CA TYR A 239 5.02 1.36 4.77
C TYR A 239 5.92 0.36 5.52
N GLY A 240 6.43 0.78 6.67
CA GLY A 240 7.55 0.15 7.36
C GLY A 240 7.16 -1.19 7.99
N TYR A 241 8.12 -2.11 8.00
CA TYR A 241 8.10 -3.17 9.00
C TYR A 241 8.23 -2.55 10.39
N VAL A 242 7.58 -3.18 11.36
CA VAL A 242 7.74 -2.89 12.77
C VAL A 242 8.43 -4.09 13.41
N ALA A 243 9.37 -3.85 14.31
CA ALA A 243 10.10 -4.85 15.06
C ALA A 243 10.21 -4.40 16.52
N PRO A 244 9.23 -4.75 17.38
CA PRO A 244 9.34 -4.50 18.82
C PRO A 244 10.54 -5.28 19.38
N ASP A 245 11.34 -4.64 20.24
CA ASP A 245 12.51 -5.27 20.85
C ASP A 245 12.05 -6.36 21.85
N PRO A 246 12.46 -7.62 21.65
CA PRO A 246 12.03 -8.74 22.48
C PRO A 246 12.54 -8.69 23.92
N LEU A 247 13.60 -7.92 24.20
CA LEU A 247 14.19 -7.74 25.55
C LEU A 247 13.70 -6.46 26.23
N HIS A 248 13.34 -5.45 25.43
CA HIS A 248 12.93 -4.13 25.91
C HIS A 248 11.66 -3.67 25.18
N PRO A 249 10.47 -4.12 25.58
CA PRO A 249 9.25 -3.94 24.77
C PRO A 249 8.86 -2.48 24.51
N ASN A 250 9.38 -1.53 25.30
CA ASN A 250 9.16 -0.10 25.08
C ASN A 250 10.04 0.48 23.96
N LEU A 251 10.98 -0.30 23.42
CA LEU A 251 11.81 0.05 22.27
C LEU A 251 11.25 -0.63 21.02
N ILE A 252 10.91 0.19 20.03
CA ILE A 252 10.32 -0.29 18.77
C ILE A 252 11.23 0.15 17.63
N TYR A 253 11.60 -0.80 16.77
CA TYR A 253 12.36 -0.54 15.56
C TYR A 253 11.44 -0.53 14.34
N GLY A 254 11.71 0.28 13.31
CA GLY A 254 10.92 0.23 12.07
C GLY A 254 11.24 1.28 11.02
N GLY A 255 10.53 1.18 9.88
CA GLY A 255 10.67 2.07 8.72
C GLY A 255 12.09 2.00 8.14
N LYS A 256 12.65 3.17 7.79
CA LYS A 256 14.08 3.44 7.50
C LYS A 256 15.07 3.13 8.63
N VAL A 257 14.71 2.20 9.53
CA VAL A 257 15.47 1.74 10.69
C VAL A 257 15.67 2.85 11.72
N SER A 258 14.54 3.40 12.17
CA SER A 258 14.47 4.17 13.41
C SER A 258 14.33 3.25 14.62
N ARG A 259 14.71 3.76 15.78
CA ARG A 259 14.39 3.22 17.10
C ARG A 259 13.57 4.26 17.86
N PHE A 260 12.34 3.90 18.18
CA PHE A 260 11.41 4.67 18.99
C PHE A 260 11.40 4.16 20.43
N ASP A 261 11.50 5.06 21.40
CA ASP A 261 11.33 4.74 22.82
C ASP A 261 9.98 5.27 23.30
N GLN A 262 9.04 4.36 23.57
CA GLN A 262 7.69 4.68 24.03
C GLN A 262 7.66 5.42 25.37
N ASN A 263 8.68 5.26 26.22
CA ASN A 263 8.70 5.95 27.51
C ASN A 263 8.98 7.46 27.36
N THR A 264 9.83 7.81 26.39
CA THR A 264 10.32 9.18 26.20
C THR A 264 9.70 9.87 24.99
N GLY A 265 9.10 9.11 24.08
CA GLY A 265 8.63 9.58 22.77
C GLY A 265 9.79 9.90 21.81
N SER A 266 11.02 9.52 22.14
CA SER A 266 12.19 9.86 21.32
C SER A 266 12.35 8.90 20.14
N VAL A 267 12.77 9.45 18.99
CA VAL A 267 13.07 8.69 17.77
C VAL A 267 14.54 8.90 17.42
N GLN A 268 15.27 7.81 17.21
CA GLN A 268 16.68 7.83 16.81
C GLN A 268 16.88 7.01 15.53
N GLN A 269 17.59 7.56 14.55
CA GLN A 269 18.02 6.80 13.38
C GLN A 269 19.18 5.85 13.73
N VAL A 270 19.01 4.55 13.47
CA VAL A 270 19.98 3.49 13.80
C VAL A 270 20.22 2.53 12.64
N GLY A 271 19.88 2.94 11.40
CA GLY A 271 20.10 2.15 10.19
C GLY A 271 21.58 1.99 9.80
N PRO A 272 21.88 0.98 8.95
CA PRO A 272 23.26 0.64 8.57
C PRO A 272 23.98 1.68 7.72
N VAL A 273 23.24 2.42 6.90
CA VAL A 273 23.77 3.34 5.90
C VAL A 273 22.86 4.54 5.74
N ALA A 274 23.42 5.66 5.28
CA ALA A 274 22.60 6.74 4.77
C ALA A 274 21.89 6.27 3.50
N GLU A 275 20.61 6.63 3.34
CA GLU A 275 19.79 6.31 2.16
C GLU A 275 20.41 6.75 0.81
N THR A 276 21.41 7.63 0.84
CA THR A 276 22.08 8.18 -0.34
C THR A 276 23.26 7.35 -0.85
N ASP A 277 23.64 6.25 -0.19
CA ASP A 277 24.74 5.40 -0.67
C ASP A 277 24.29 4.58 -1.89
N PRO A 278 24.82 4.84 -3.10
CA PRO A 278 24.34 4.22 -4.34
C PRO A 278 24.62 2.71 -4.44
N ARG A 279 25.43 2.15 -3.52
CA ARG A 279 25.69 0.70 -3.45
C ARG A 279 24.47 -0.08 -2.96
N TYR A 280 23.62 0.58 -2.17
CA TYR A 280 22.46 -0.04 -1.56
C TYR A 280 21.19 0.53 -2.16
N ARG A 281 20.24 -0.36 -2.43
CA ARG A 281 18.92 -0.01 -2.94
C ARG A 281 17.89 -0.46 -1.95
N PHE A 282 16.91 0.41 -1.76
CA PHE A 282 15.83 0.25 -0.82
C PHE A 282 14.51 0.58 -1.52
N LEU A 283 13.41 0.03 -1.00
CA LEU A 283 12.03 0.37 -1.39
C LEU A 283 11.30 0.87 -0.15
N ARG A 284 10.07 1.38 -0.27
CA ARG A 284 9.33 1.88 0.91
C ARG A 284 9.08 0.83 2.01
N THR A 285 9.07 -0.45 1.67
CA THR A 285 8.78 -1.53 2.61
C THR A 285 9.94 -2.52 2.64
N GLU A 286 10.66 -2.50 3.74
CA GLU A 286 11.98 -3.11 3.90
C GLU A 286 11.93 -4.12 5.05
N PRO A 287 12.37 -5.36 4.86
CA PRO A 287 12.40 -6.35 5.94
C PRO A 287 13.23 -5.87 7.11
N LEU A 288 12.63 -5.83 8.30
CA LEU A 288 13.30 -5.56 9.56
C LEU A 288 12.70 -6.47 10.63
N LEU A 289 13.50 -7.38 11.19
CA LEU A 289 13.01 -8.30 12.23
C LEU A 289 14.12 -8.89 13.09
N PHE A 290 13.78 -9.19 14.33
CA PHE A 290 14.64 -9.91 15.26
C PHE A 290 14.71 -11.40 14.93
N SER A 291 15.86 -12.02 15.23
CA SER A 291 16.00 -13.47 15.19
C SER A 291 15.08 -14.12 16.23
N PRO A 292 14.38 -15.23 15.89
CA PRO A 292 13.60 -15.98 16.86
C PRO A 292 14.47 -16.79 17.84
N LEU A 293 15.77 -16.93 17.58
CA LEU A 293 16.71 -17.73 18.38
C LEU A 293 17.68 -16.91 19.21
N ASP A 294 17.93 -15.65 18.84
CA ASP A 294 18.78 -14.73 19.60
C ASP A 294 18.19 -13.31 19.55
N ALA A 295 17.63 -12.91 20.69
CA ALA A 295 16.94 -11.65 20.88
C ALA A 295 17.82 -10.40 20.65
N HIS A 296 19.15 -10.53 20.60
CA HIS A 296 20.04 -9.41 20.27
C HIS A 296 20.25 -9.23 18.77
N VAL A 297 19.97 -10.26 17.96
CA VAL A 297 20.23 -10.24 16.52
C VAL A 297 19.04 -9.60 15.81
N LEU A 298 19.28 -8.47 15.16
CA LEU A 298 18.31 -7.78 14.30
C LEU A 298 18.82 -7.81 12.86
N TYR A 299 17.95 -8.24 11.94
CA TYR A 299 18.21 -8.24 10.51
C TYR A 299 17.47 -7.11 9.83
N PHE A 300 18.10 -6.53 8.82
CA PHE A 300 17.50 -5.54 7.94
C PHE A 300 17.90 -5.84 6.49
N ALA A 301 17.07 -5.50 5.50
CA ALA A 301 17.45 -5.73 4.11
C ALA A 301 17.07 -4.61 3.15
N GLY A 302 17.98 -4.34 2.23
CA GLY A 302 17.72 -3.66 0.96
C GLY A 302 17.98 -4.65 -0.18
N ASN A 303 18.83 -4.31 -1.14
CA ASN A 303 19.38 -5.27 -2.10
C ASN A 303 20.34 -6.31 -1.46
N VAL A 304 20.90 -5.99 -0.29
CA VAL A 304 21.72 -6.89 0.54
C VAL A 304 21.07 -7.09 1.91
N VAL A 305 21.54 -8.10 2.64
CA VAL A 305 21.14 -8.38 4.03
C VAL A 305 22.16 -7.79 4.99
N PHE A 306 21.66 -7.02 5.95
CA PHE A 306 22.41 -6.45 7.07
C PHE A 306 22.06 -7.16 8.37
N LYS A 307 23.03 -7.26 9.27
CA LYS A 307 22.89 -7.81 10.63
C LYS A 307 23.48 -6.86 11.66
N THR A 308 22.78 -6.66 12.76
CA THR A 308 23.32 -6.03 13.99
C THR A 308 23.10 -6.92 15.19
N VAL A 309 23.92 -6.74 16.22
CA VAL A 309 23.82 -7.43 17.53
C VAL A 309 23.84 -6.45 18.71
N ASN A 310 23.80 -5.15 18.43
CA ASN A 310 23.97 -4.09 19.43
C ASN A 310 22.97 -2.94 19.22
N GLY A 311 21.74 -3.30 18.84
CA GLY A 311 20.63 -2.36 18.71
C GLY A 311 20.83 -1.30 17.62
N GLY A 312 21.53 -1.64 16.55
CA GLY A 312 21.75 -0.76 15.39
C GLY A 312 22.96 0.18 15.48
N GLN A 313 23.78 0.09 16.53
CA GLN A 313 24.99 0.92 16.64
C GLN A 313 26.04 0.56 15.58
N ARG A 314 26.12 -0.72 15.20
CA ARG A 314 26.97 -1.21 14.11
C ARG A 314 26.24 -2.29 13.32
N TRP A 315 26.41 -2.26 12.01
CA TRP A 315 25.84 -3.24 11.10
C TRP A 315 26.91 -3.91 10.26
N GLN A 316 26.70 -5.21 10.01
CA GLN A 316 27.50 -6.03 9.12
C GLN A 316 26.68 -6.39 7.88
N VAL A 317 27.25 -6.22 6.70
CA VAL A 317 26.69 -6.80 5.46
C VAL A 317 27.02 -8.29 5.45
N ILE A 318 25.99 -9.13 5.37
CA ILE A 318 26.11 -10.60 5.41
C ILE A 318 25.60 -11.27 4.14
N SER A 319 25.48 -10.53 3.04
CA SER A 319 25.16 -11.10 1.72
C SER A 319 25.78 -10.27 0.60
N PRO A 320 25.98 -10.85 -0.60
CA PRO A 320 26.07 -10.05 -1.81
C PRO A 320 24.70 -9.41 -2.12
N ASP A 321 24.63 -8.62 -3.18
CA ASP A 321 23.34 -8.21 -3.74
C ASP A 321 22.59 -9.48 -4.20
N LEU A 322 21.39 -9.70 -3.64
CA LEU A 322 20.58 -10.90 -3.88
C LEU A 322 19.52 -10.70 -4.98
N SER A 323 19.37 -9.50 -5.51
CA SER A 323 18.37 -9.22 -6.56
C SER A 323 18.78 -9.74 -7.93
N ARG A 324 17.86 -9.83 -8.88
CA ARG A 324 18.13 -10.29 -10.23
C ARG A 324 18.96 -9.25 -11.01
N PRO A 325 20.11 -9.61 -11.59
CA PRO A 325 20.95 -8.66 -12.33
C PRO A 325 20.28 -8.16 -13.63
N ASP A 326 19.53 -9.04 -14.30
CA ASP A 326 18.89 -8.77 -15.59
C ASP A 326 17.44 -9.27 -15.65
N TRP A 327 16.57 -8.49 -16.27
CA TRP A 327 15.17 -8.84 -16.51
C TRP A 327 14.64 -8.18 -17.77
N GLU A 328 13.57 -8.72 -18.34
CA GLU A 328 12.84 -8.10 -19.46
C GLU A 328 11.53 -7.48 -18.99
N ALA A 329 11.15 -6.34 -19.56
CA ALA A 329 9.88 -5.71 -19.25
C ALA A 329 8.74 -6.70 -19.58
N PRO A 330 7.82 -6.95 -18.64
CA PRO A 330 6.78 -7.94 -18.85
C PRO A 330 5.77 -7.44 -19.88
N ALA A 331 5.07 -8.37 -20.53
CA ALA A 331 4.07 -8.04 -21.55
C ALA A 331 2.96 -7.13 -21.00
N SER A 332 2.66 -7.23 -19.71
CA SER A 332 1.70 -6.40 -18.96
C SER A 332 1.97 -4.90 -19.01
N VAL A 333 3.21 -4.46 -19.31
CA VAL A 333 3.55 -3.03 -19.46
C VAL A 333 2.88 -2.41 -20.70
N GLY A 334 2.49 -3.24 -21.68
CA GLY A 334 1.74 -2.80 -22.85
C GLY A 334 2.46 -1.72 -23.67
N THR A 335 1.75 -0.63 -23.98
CA THR A 335 2.25 0.46 -24.85
C THR A 335 3.46 1.20 -24.29
N PHE A 336 3.75 1.06 -23.01
CA PHE A 336 4.89 1.72 -22.37
C PHE A 336 6.19 0.90 -22.42
N ARG A 337 6.17 -0.28 -23.05
CA ARG A 337 7.31 -1.22 -23.05
C ARG A 337 8.59 -0.59 -23.59
N ASP A 338 8.49 0.18 -24.66
CA ASP A 338 9.65 0.83 -25.31
C ASP A 338 10.20 2.01 -24.51
N GLN A 339 9.44 2.52 -23.54
CA GLN A 339 9.82 3.61 -22.65
C GLN A 339 10.41 3.10 -21.34
N VAL A 340 10.53 1.78 -21.14
CA VAL A 340 11.20 1.22 -19.97
C VAL A 340 12.71 1.45 -20.12
N PRO A 341 13.36 2.18 -19.20
CA PRO A 341 14.78 2.47 -19.31
C PRO A 341 15.62 1.19 -19.37
N ARG A 342 16.59 1.17 -20.29
CA ARG A 342 17.53 0.03 -20.45
C ARG A 342 18.75 0.11 -19.52
N GLU A 343 19.02 1.29 -18.96
CA GLU A 343 20.12 1.51 -18.01
C GLU A 343 19.67 1.27 -16.56
N GLY A 344 20.61 0.82 -15.71
CA GLY A 344 20.32 0.54 -14.30
C GLY A 344 19.28 -0.57 -14.11
N ARG A 345 19.44 -1.69 -14.84
CA ARG A 345 18.47 -2.80 -14.83
C ARG A 345 18.35 -3.42 -13.44
N ARG A 346 19.44 -3.65 -12.73
CA ARG A 346 19.37 -4.25 -11.40
C ARG A 346 18.75 -3.29 -10.38
N ARG A 347 17.46 -3.45 -10.14
CA ARG A 347 16.64 -2.58 -9.28
C ARG A 347 15.92 -3.32 -8.17
N GLY A 348 15.85 -4.65 -8.23
CA GLY A 348 15.20 -5.42 -7.20
C GLY A 348 15.90 -5.31 -5.85
N VAL A 349 15.16 -5.67 -4.82
CA VAL A 349 15.59 -5.72 -3.42
C VAL A 349 15.14 -7.02 -2.77
N VAL A 350 15.75 -7.37 -1.65
CA VAL A 350 15.22 -8.38 -0.73
C VAL A 350 13.96 -7.81 -0.10
N TYR A 351 12.83 -8.47 -0.33
CA TYR A 351 11.50 -8.04 0.07
C TYR A 351 10.97 -8.79 1.29
N THR A 352 11.58 -9.93 1.61
CA THR A 352 11.25 -10.74 2.79
C THR A 352 12.49 -11.49 3.29
N LEU A 353 12.58 -11.63 4.60
CA LEU A 353 13.59 -12.42 5.31
C LEU A 353 12.87 -13.41 6.24
N ALA A 354 13.36 -14.64 6.31
CA ALA A 354 12.84 -15.64 7.23
C ALA A 354 14.00 -16.37 7.93
N PRO A 355 14.41 -15.92 9.14
CA PRO A 355 15.38 -16.64 9.96
C PRO A 355 14.78 -17.97 10.43
N SER A 356 15.63 -18.99 10.55
CA SER A 356 15.20 -20.29 11.02
C SER A 356 14.86 -20.28 12.52
N PHE A 357 13.81 -21.02 12.89
CA PHE A 357 13.46 -21.35 14.28
C PHE A 357 14.28 -22.50 14.86
N HIS A 358 15.23 -23.06 14.09
CA HIS A 358 15.99 -24.25 14.47
C HIS A 358 17.51 -24.06 14.45
N ASP A 359 18.02 -23.08 13.70
CA ASP A 359 19.45 -22.83 13.54
C ASP A 359 19.74 -21.36 13.23
N ILE A 360 20.49 -20.69 14.11
CA ILE A 360 20.85 -19.26 13.97
C ILE A 360 21.69 -18.96 12.71
N GLN A 361 22.32 -19.98 12.12
CA GLN A 361 23.11 -19.84 10.89
C GLN A 361 22.26 -19.94 9.62
N THR A 362 20.98 -20.31 9.74
CA THR A 362 20.08 -20.53 8.61
C THR A 362 19.12 -19.35 8.43
N LEU A 363 19.15 -18.73 7.24
CA LEU A 363 18.30 -17.58 6.88
C LEU A 363 17.88 -17.70 5.42
N TRP A 364 16.59 -17.47 5.17
CA TRP A 364 16.02 -17.36 3.82
C TRP A 364 15.81 -15.89 3.45
N ALA A 365 15.97 -15.58 2.17
CA ALA A 365 15.70 -14.26 1.60
C ALA A 365 14.91 -14.40 0.31
N GLY A 366 13.83 -13.62 0.16
CA GLY A 366 13.03 -13.55 -1.06
C GLY A 366 13.06 -12.14 -1.65
N THR A 367 13.15 -12.02 -2.97
CA THR A 367 13.25 -10.71 -3.65
C THR A 367 11.95 -10.31 -4.35
N ASP A 368 11.77 -9.00 -4.55
CA ASP A 368 10.60 -8.48 -5.26
C ASP A 368 10.63 -8.72 -6.79
N ASP A 369 11.76 -9.20 -7.30
CA ASP A 369 11.99 -9.59 -8.69
C ASP A 369 12.08 -11.12 -8.91
N GLY A 370 11.77 -11.90 -7.87
CA GLY A 370 11.43 -13.32 -7.98
C GLY A 370 12.58 -14.30 -7.83
N LEU A 371 13.50 -14.02 -6.92
CA LEU A 371 14.53 -14.95 -6.46
C LEU A 371 14.30 -15.34 -5.00
N ILE A 372 14.66 -16.58 -4.66
CA ILE A 372 14.72 -17.11 -3.30
C ILE A 372 16.14 -17.60 -3.04
N HIS A 373 16.76 -17.10 -1.99
CA HIS A 373 18.10 -17.47 -1.56
C HIS A 373 18.10 -18.06 -0.15
N LEU A 374 19.04 -18.96 0.09
CA LEU A 374 19.27 -19.59 1.38
C LEU A 374 20.73 -19.45 1.79
N THR A 375 20.97 -19.05 3.03
CA THR A 375 22.25 -19.27 3.71
C THR A 375 22.07 -20.26 4.86
N ARG A 376 23.11 -21.05 5.14
CA ARG A 376 23.19 -21.99 6.27
C ARG A 376 24.49 -21.85 7.07
N ASN A 377 25.20 -20.75 6.85
CA ASN A 377 26.47 -20.43 7.49
C ASN A 377 26.53 -18.96 7.92
N GLY A 378 25.40 -18.41 8.34
CA GLY A 378 25.31 -17.06 8.90
C GLY A 378 25.55 -15.94 7.90
N GLY A 379 25.35 -16.21 6.61
CA GLY A 379 25.55 -15.26 5.52
C GLY A 379 26.94 -15.26 4.90
N ALA A 380 27.85 -16.16 5.32
CA ALA A 380 29.16 -16.28 4.67
C ALA A 380 29.03 -16.68 3.18
N SER A 381 28.02 -17.48 2.83
CA SER A 381 27.62 -17.71 1.44
C SER A 381 26.11 -17.91 1.31
N TRP A 382 25.58 -17.65 0.11
CA TRP A 382 24.17 -17.77 -0.24
C TRP A 382 24.01 -18.64 -1.48
N THR A 383 22.98 -19.49 -1.49
CA THR A 383 22.61 -20.35 -2.62
C THR A 383 21.26 -19.91 -3.17
N ASP A 384 21.16 -19.75 -4.49
CA ASP A 384 19.89 -19.58 -5.19
C ASP A 384 19.14 -20.92 -5.16
N VAL A 385 17.96 -20.91 -4.56
CA VAL A 385 17.06 -22.06 -4.40
C VAL A 385 15.69 -21.77 -5.03
N THR A 386 15.66 -20.87 -6.02
CA THR A 386 14.43 -20.40 -6.65
C THR A 386 13.74 -21.54 -7.41
N PRO A 387 12.43 -21.79 -7.19
CA PRO A 387 11.68 -22.72 -8.03
C PRO A 387 11.64 -22.26 -9.50
N PRO A 388 11.82 -23.17 -10.48
CA PRO A 388 11.88 -22.79 -11.91
C PRO A 388 10.64 -22.06 -12.45
N ALA A 389 9.50 -22.20 -11.78
CA ALA A 389 8.25 -21.51 -12.15
C ALA A 389 8.27 -20.00 -11.87
N LEU A 390 9.17 -19.53 -10.99
CA LEU A 390 9.33 -18.11 -10.68
C LEU A 390 10.19 -17.43 -11.75
N THR A 391 9.51 -16.59 -12.53
CA THR A 391 10.14 -15.75 -13.56
C THR A 391 10.47 -14.37 -12.98
N PRO A 392 11.26 -13.52 -13.69
CA PRO A 392 11.37 -12.11 -13.33
C PRO A 392 10.00 -11.49 -13.05
N TRP A 393 9.94 -10.60 -12.06
CA TRP A 393 8.72 -9.92 -11.57
C TRP A 393 7.74 -10.76 -10.76
N SER A 394 8.06 -12.02 -10.46
CA SER A 394 7.31 -12.83 -9.50
C SER A 394 7.67 -12.40 -8.08
N LYS A 395 7.00 -11.40 -7.52
CA LYS A 395 7.36 -10.85 -6.21
C LYS A 395 7.21 -11.91 -5.11
N VAL A 396 8.30 -12.30 -4.46
CA VAL A 396 8.24 -13.15 -3.26
C VAL A 396 7.80 -12.27 -2.10
N SER A 397 6.51 -12.32 -1.76
CA SER A 397 5.91 -11.37 -0.82
C SER A 397 6.19 -11.72 0.63
N MET A 398 6.30 -13.01 0.95
CA MET A 398 6.63 -13.53 2.29
C MET A 398 7.28 -14.90 2.16
N ILE A 399 8.28 -15.16 3.00
CA ILE A 399 8.76 -16.52 3.28
C ILE A 399 8.48 -16.81 4.75
N GLU A 400 8.00 -18.01 5.05
CA GLU A 400 7.88 -18.54 6.40
C GLU A 400 8.80 -19.75 6.54
N ALA A 401 9.84 -19.61 7.35
CA ALA A 401 10.67 -20.76 7.74
C ALA A 401 9.87 -21.61 8.72
N SER A 402 9.84 -22.93 8.53
CA SER A 402 9.02 -23.79 9.39
C SER A 402 9.47 -23.70 10.85
N HIS A 403 8.49 -23.62 11.76
CA HIS A 403 8.69 -23.67 13.21
C HIS A 403 8.95 -25.09 13.71
N THR A 404 8.56 -26.10 12.92
CA THR A 404 8.53 -27.50 13.34
C THR A 404 9.52 -28.38 12.58
N ARG A 405 10.00 -27.94 11.41
CA ARG A 405 10.90 -28.70 10.53
C ARG A 405 12.00 -27.82 9.96
N ALA A 406 13.24 -28.02 10.42
CA ALA A 406 14.41 -27.24 10.00
C ALA A 406 14.62 -27.12 8.47
N ALA A 407 14.23 -28.15 7.69
CA ALA A 407 14.41 -28.17 6.24
C ALA A 407 13.25 -27.59 5.44
N ALA A 408 12.15 -27.21 6.09
CA ALA A 408 10.92 -26.77 5.44
C ALA A 408 10.75 -25.25 5.47
N ALA A 409 10.14 -24.72 4.41
CA ALA A 409 9.72 -23.33 4.31
C ALA A 409 8.55 -23.20 3.34
N TYR A 410 7.79 -22.12 3.47
CA TYR A 410 6.67 -21.77 2.60
C TYR A 410 6.91 -20.37 2.04
N ALA A 411 6.58 -20.16 0.77
CA ALA A 411 6.72 -18.88 0.11
C ALA A 411 5.38 -18.46 -0.52
N ALA A 412 4.89 -17.29 -0.14
CA ALA A 412 3.81 -16.60 -0.83
C ALA A 412 4.40 -15.78 -2.00
N VAL A 413 3.80 -15.89 -3.17
CA VAL A 413 4.29 -15.20 -4.39
C VAL A 413 3.15 -14.41 -5.02
N ASN A 414 3.38 -13.11 -5.22
CA ASN A 414 2.44 -12.21 -5.86
C ASN A 414 2.90 -11.90 -7.30
N ARG A 415 2.03 -12.12 -8.27
CA ARG A 415 2.31 -11.91 -9.70
C ARG A 415 1.47 -10.81 -10.35
N PHE A 416 0.95 -9.86 -9.58
CA PHE A 416 0.21 -8.70 -10.13
C PHE A 416 0.98 -7.94 -11.21
N ARG A 417 2.30 -7.82 -11.05
CA ARG A 417 3.18 -7.17 -12.04
C ARG A 417 3.19 -7.86 -13.40
N LEU A 418 2.71 -9.09 -13.47
CA LEU A 418 2.62 -9.94 -14.66
C LEU A 418 1.17 -10.13 -15.15
N ASP A 419 0.19 -9.39 -14.59
CA ASP A 419 -1.23 -9.55 -14.86
C ASP A 419 -1.76 -10.96 -14.53
N ASP A 420 -1.15 -11.62 -13.53
CA ASP A 420 -1.57 -12.92 -13.04
C ASP A 420 -2.19 -12.77 -11.64
N LEU A 421 -3.51 -12.97 -11.58
CA LEU A 421 -4.34 -12.83 -10.37
C LEU A 421 -4.52 -14.16 -9.62
N ARG A 422 -3.82 -15.23 -10.01
CA ARG A 422 -3.95 -16.54 -9.37
C ARG A 422 -3.21 -16.61 -8.03
N PRO A 423 -3.67 -17.47 -7.09
CA PRO A 423 -2.92 -17.78 -5.89
C PRO A 423 -1.61 -18.51 -6.24
N HIS A 424 -0.54 -18.18 -5.52
CA HIS A 424 0.72 -18.92 -5.58
C HIS A 424 1.31 -19.06 -4.18
N ILE A 425 1.40 -20.32 -3.72
CA ILE A 425 2.10 -20.72 -2.49
C ILE A 425 3.02 -21.86 -2.87
N TYR A 426 4.30 -21.76 -2.52
CA TYR A 426 5.28 -22.82 -2.73
C TYR A 426 5.75 -23.36 -1.40
N ARG A 427 5.86 -24.68 -1.29
CA ARG A 427 6.38 -25.40 -0.12
C ARG A 427 7.64 -26.16 -0.48
N THR A 428 8.67 -26.06 0.36
CA THR A 428 9.84 -26.94 0.34
C THR A 428 9.95 -27.74 1.64
N ARG A 429 10.60 -28.91 1.57
CA ARG A 429 10.93 -29.75 2.75
C ARG A 429 12.39 -30.19 2.77
N ASP A 430 13.23 -29.63 1.91
CA ASP A 430 14.59 -30.09 1.65
C ASP A 430 15.60 -28.95 1.48
N PHE A 431 15.39 -27.84 2.20
CA PHE A 431 16.19 -26.63 2.10
C PHE A 431 16.14 -25.99 0.70
N GLY A 432 14.97 -26.02 0.05
CA GLY A 432 14.71 -25.31 -1.21
C GLY A 432 15.24 -26.02 -2.44
N LYS A 433 15.74 -27.26 -2.32
CA LYS A 433 16.17 -28.04 -3.49
C LYS A 433 14.98 -28.39 -4.37
N THR A 434 13.83 -28.68 -3.76
CA THR A 434 12.57 -28.88 -4.46
C THR A 434 11.46 -28.04 -3.83
N TRP A 435 10.55 -27.59 -4.69
CA TRP A 435 9.38 -26.82 -4.31
C TRP A 435 8.13 -27.43 -4.95
N THR A 436 7.05 -27.48 -4.19
CA THR A 436 5.72 -27.90 -4.65
C THR A 436 4.77 -26.72 -4.52
N GLU A 437 4.02 -26.41 -5.58
CA GLU A 437 2.95 -25.41 -5.50
C GLU A 437 1.73 -26.00 -4.78
N THR A 438 1.22 -25.29 -3.77
CA THR A 438 0.23 -25.75 -2.80
C THR A 438 -0.94 -24.78 -2.73
N VAL A 439 -1.82 -24.83 -3.72
CA VAL A 439 -2.94 -23.87 -3.87
C VAL A 439 -4.31 -24.52 -4.07
N ALA A 440 -4.39 -25.84 -3.94
CA ALA A 440 -5.65 -26.57 -4.12
C ALA A 440 -6.69 -26.11 -3.09
N GLY A 441 -7.89 -25.72 -3.56
CA GLY A 441 -8.96 -25.17 -2.73
C GLY A 441 -8.98 -23.64 -2.63
N LEU A 442 -7.90 -22.94 -3.04
CA LEU A 442 -7.91 -21.49 -3.16
C LEU A 442 -8.65 -21.04 -4.45
N PRO A 443 -9.49 -19.99 -4.40
CA PRO A 443 -10.10 -19.41 -5.59
C PRO A 443 -9.07 -18.89 -6.60
N ALA A 444 -9.38 -18.95 -7.89
CA ALA A 444 -8.47 -18.53 -8.97
C ALA A 444 -8.12 -17.03 -8.98
N ASN A 445 -8.80 -16.21 -8.19
CA ASN A 445 -8.54 -14.78 -8.01
C ASN A 445 -8.06 -14.42 -6.59
N ALA A 446 -7.64 -15.41 -5.80
CA ALA A 446 -7.19 -15.23 -4.42
C ALA A 446 -5.67 -15.03 -4.35
N VAL A 447 -5.15 -13.93 -4.92
CA VAL A 447 -3.72 -13.62 -4.83
C VAL A 447 -3.26 -13.66 -3.38
N VAL A 448 -2.14 -14.34 -3.12
CA VAL A 448 -1.63 -14.59 -1.77
C VAL A 448 -0.57 -13.54 -1.41
N ASN A 449 -0.69 -12.97 -0.21
CA ASN A 449 0.23 -11.97 0.32
C ASN A 449 1.17 -12.56 1.37
N ALA A 450 0.65 -13.41 2.25
CA ALA A 450 1.43 -14.09 3.28
C ALA A 450 0.93 -15.51 3.51
N VAL A 451 1.84 -16.37 3.96
CA VAL A 451 1.54 -17.71 4.47
C VAL A 451 2.27 -17.88 5.79
N LYS A 452 1.62 -18.44 6.81
CA LYS A 452 2.19 -18.69 8.14
C LYS A 452 1.92 -20.11 8.59
N GLU A 453 2.90 -20.74 9.22
CA GLU A 453 2.76 -22.04 9.89
C GLU A 453 2.45 -21.83 11.36
N ASP A 454 1.55 -22.65 11.92
CA ASP A 454 1.33 -22.64 13.36
C ASP A 454 2.57 -23.15 14.11
N PRO A 455 3.07 -22.41 15.13
CA PRO A 455 4.29 -22.78 15.83
C PRO A 455 4.15 -24.04 16.69
N ARG A 456 2.93 -24.53 16.95
CA ARG A 456 2.66 -25.68 17.82
C ARG A 456 2.16 -26.92 17.08
N ARG A 457 1.55 -26.75 15.90
CA ARG A 457 0.97 -27.83 15.09
C ARG A 457 1.57 -27.82 13.68
N ALA A 458 2.51 -28.74 13.45
CA ALA A 458 3.07 -28.97 12.13
C ALA A 458 1.95 -29.24 11.10
N GLY A 459 2.00 -28.54 9.97
CA GLY A 459 1.03 -28.70 8.88
C GLY A 459 -0.26 -27.89 9.03
N LEU A 460 -0.50 -27.20 10.14
CA LEU A 460 -1.54 -26.18 10.22
C LEU A 460 -0.98 -24.87 9.65
N LEU A 461 -1.55 -24.40 8.53
CA LEU A 461 -1.12 -23.20 7.83
C LEU A 461 -2.27 -22.20 7.67
N PHE A 462 -1.92 -20.92 7.62
CA PHE A 462 -2.84 -19.82 7.33
C PHE A 462 -2.32 -19.01 6.14
N ALA A 463 -3.20 -18.65 5.22
CA ALA A 463 -2.86 -17.82 4.06
C ALA A 463 -3.68 -16.52 4.08
N ALA A 464 -2.98 -15.39 4.03
CA ALA A 464 -3.54 -14.06 3.83
C ALA A 464 -3.63 -13.78 2.33
N THR A 465 -4.82 -13.40 1.85
CA THR A 465 -5.08 -13.17 0.42
C THR A 465 -5.78 -11.85 0.18
N GLU A 466 -5.87 -11.44 -1.08
CA GLU A 466 -6.61 -10.24 -1.51
C GLU A 466 -8.13 -10.31 -1.27
N ILE A 467 -8.65 -11.46 -0.83
CA ILE A 467 -10.09 -11.65 -0.60
C ILE A 467 -10.45 -12.16 0.81
N GLY A 468 -9.46 -12.41 1.68
CA GLY A 468 -9.67 -12.94 3.03
C GLY A 468 -8.57 -13.87 3.51
N VAL A 469 -8.83 -14.60 4.60
CA VAL A 469 -7.92 -15.59 5.19
C VAL A 469 -8.40 -17.01 4.83
N PHE A 470 -7.44 -17.89 4.54
CA PHE A 470 -7.67 -19.32 4.31
C PHE A 470 -6.82 -20.14 5.29
N VAL A 471 -7.28 -21.35 5.58
CA VAL A 471 -6.59 -22.31 6.45
C VAL A 471 -6.34 -23.62 5.70
N SER A 472 -5.19 -24.23 5.94
CA SER A 472 -4.90 -25.61 5.56
C SER A 472 -4.60 -26.41 6.82
N LEU A 473 -5.23 -27.58 6.92
CA LEU A 473 -5.06 -28.52 8.04
C LEU A 473 -4.10 -29.68 7.68
N ASN A 474 -3.51 -29.64 6.48
CA ASN A 474 -2.76 -30.75 5.90
C ASN A 474 -1.53 -30.26 5.11
N ASP A 475 -0.78 -29.35 5.73
CA ASP A 475 0.51 -28.84 5.23
C ASP A 475 0.42 -28.10 3.89
N GLY A 476 -0.74 -27.56 3.53
CA GLY A 476 -0.98 -26.84 2.27
C GLY A 476 -1.52 -27.71 1.13
N ASP A 477 -1.74 -29.01 1.36
CA ASP A 477 -2.26 -29.90 0.31
C ASP A 477 -3.73 -29.57 -0.07
N ALA A 478 -4.51 -29.01 0.87
CA ALA A 478 -5.82 -28.42 0.61
C ALA A 478 -6.07 -27.20 1.49
N TRP A 479 -6.73 -26.19 0.93
CA TRP A 479 -7.10 -24.94 1.58
C TRP A 479 -8.62 -24.77 1.65
N GLN A 480 -9.10 -24.16 2.73
CA GLN A 480 -10.50 -23.79 2.90
C GLN A 480 -10.63 -22.38 3.49
N PRO A 481 -11.73 -21.66 3.22
CA PRO A 481 -11.92 -20.32 3.77
C PRO A 481 -11.96 -20.30 5.31
N LEU A 482 -11.33 -19.30 5.92
CA LEU A 482 -11.43 -18.96 7.34
C LEU A 482 -11.94 -17.51 7.46
N GLN A 483 -13.19 -17.28 7.04
CA GLN A 483 -13.75 -15.93 6.90
C GLN A 483 -14.51 -15.45 8.15
N LEU A 484 -15.32 -16.32 8.79
CA LEU A 484 -16.21 -15.95 9.90
C LEU A 484 -16.94 -14.61 9.63
N ASN A 485 -16.76 -13.60 10.50
CA ASN A 485 -17.32 -12.25 10.38
C ASN A 485 -16.34 -11.21 9.80
N LEU A 486 -15.13 -11.61 9.39
CA LEU A 486 -14.21 -10.73 8.66
C LEU A 486 -14.89 -10.35 7.32
N PRO A 487 -14.97 -9.07 6.93
CA PRO A 487 -15.44 -8.69 5.60
C PRO A 487 -14.49 -9.21 4.51
N ARG A 488 -14.99 -9.44 3.29
CA ARG A 488 -14.10 -9.64 2.14
C ARG A 488 -13.25 -8.38 1.95
N THR A 489 -11.96 -8.52 2.18
CA THR A 489 -10.97 -7.45 2.13
C THR A 489 -9.60 -8.06 1.86
N ALA A 490 -8.67 -7.26 1.37
CA ALA A 490 -7.29 -7.70 1.23
C ALA A 490 -6.67 -7.83 2.63
N VAL A 491 -6.10 -9.00 2.89
CA VAL A 491 -5.31 -9.27 4.11
C VAL A 491 -3.85 -9.30 3.67
N ARG A 492 -3.05 -8.39 4.22
CA ARG A 492 -1.65 -8.19 3.81
C ARG A 492 -0.70 -9.08 4.59
N ASP A 493 -1.04 -9.38 5.84
CA ASP A 493 -0.25 -10.26 6.70
C ASP A 493 -1.10 -10.93 7.78
N VAL A 494 -0.60 -12.04 8.30
CA VAL A 494 -1.15 -12.73 9.48
C VAL A 494 -0.02 -13.10 10.43
N VAL A 495 -0.29 -13.08 11.73
CA VAL A 495 0.67 -13.45 12.79
C VAL A 495 -0.04 -14.30 13.82
N ILE A 496 0.66 -15.30 14.35
CA ILE A 496 0.15 -16.16 15.41
C ILE A 496 0.84 -15.77 16.70
N HIS A 497 0.07 -15.33 17.70
CA HIS A 497 0.57 -15.02 19.04
C HIS A 497 -0.09 -15.94 20.05
N GLY A 498 0.66 -16.90 20.60
CA GLY A 498 0.11 -17.88 21.53
C GLY A 498 -0.97 -18.74 20.88
N ASP A 499 -2.23 -18.49 21.25
CA ASP A 499 -3.39 -19.16 20.69
C ASP A 499 -4.22 -18.23 19.78
N ASP A 500 -3.79 -17.01 19.52
CA ASP A 500 -4.56 -16.04 18.73
C ASP A 500 -3.96 -15.88 17.33
N LEU A 501 -4.83 -15.66 16.33
CA LEU A 501 -4.46 -15.35 14.95
C LEU A 501 -4.81 -13.89 14.65
N VAL A 502 -3.79 -13.07 14.47
CA VAL A 502 -3.91 -11.65 14.15
C VAL A 502 -3.80 -11.46 12.64
N ALA A 503 -4.66 -10.64 12.05
CA ALA A 503 -4.66 -10.28 10.64
C ALA A 503 -4.53 -8.76 10.45
N GLY A 504 -3.54 -8.34 9.65
CA GLY A 504 -3.39 -6.96 9.17
C GLY A 504 -4.13 -6.80 7.84
N THR A 505 -5.17 -5.97 7.82
CA THR A 505 -6.00 -5.78 6.62
C THR A 505 -5.71 -4.47 5.90
N HIS A 506 -5.97 -4.45 4.59
CA HIS A 506 -5.91 -3.26 3.76
C HIS A 506 -7.29 -2.58 3.71
N GLY A 507 -7.68 -1.91 4.79
CA GLY A 507 -8.89 -1.08 4.87
C GLY A 507 -9.88 -1.45 5.97
N ARG A 508 -9.58 -2.42 6.83
CA ARG A 508 -10.47 -2.88 7.92
C ARG A 508 -9.77 -3.04 9.28
N GLY A 509 -8.57 -2.49 9.45
CA GLY A 509 -7.83 -2.54 10.71
C GLY A 509 -7.16 -3.89 11.02
N PHE A 510 -6.79 -4.07 12.29
CA PHE A 510 -6.38 -5.36 12.82
C PHE A 510 -7.60 -6.19 13.19
N TRP A 511 -7.54 -7.50 12.92
CA TRP A 511 -8.53 -8.47 13.36
C TRP A 511 -7.83 -9.56 14.16
N ILE A 512 -8.40 -9.94 15.31
CA ILE A 512 -7.88 -11.02 16.13
C ILE A 512 -8.94 -12.11 16.17
N LEU A 513 -8.59 -13.29 15.65
CA LEU A 513 -9.35 -14.51 15.88
C LEU A 513 -8.78 -15.16 17.14
N ASP A 514 -9.53 -15.01 18.23
CA ASP A 514 -9.15 -15.57 19.52
C ASP A 514 -9.16 -17.10 19.47
N ASN A 515 -8.11 -17.70 20.03
CA ASN A 515 -8.03 -19.13 20.31
C ASN A 515 -8.24 -20.07 19.11
N ILE A 516 -7.19 -20.26 18.30
CA ILE A 516 -7.10 -21.23 17.21
C ILE A 516 -6.90 -22.69 17.68
N THR A 517 -6.97 -22.98 18.98
CA THR A 517 -6.83 -24.36 19.50
C THR A 517 -7.79 -25.37 18.85
N PRO A 518 -9.07 -25.05 18.56
CA PRO A 518 -9.94 -25.98 17.82
C PRO A 518 -9.38 -26.35 16.43
N LEU A 519 -8.74 -25.42 15.73
CA LEU A 519 -8.10 -25.72 14.43
C LEU A 519 -6.90 -26.65 14.61
N ARG A 520 -6.10 -26.47 15.68
CA ARG A 520 -4.99 -27.37 16.03
C ARG A 520 -5.45 -28.80 16.35
N GLN A 521 -6.66 -28.96 16.91
CA GLN A 521 -7.25 -30.27 17.21
C GLN A 521 -7.79 -30.98 15.97
N LEU A 522 -8.23 -30.22 14.96
CA LEU A 522 -8.73 -30.75 13.68
C LEU A 522 -7.60 -31.13 12.72
N ALA A 523 -6.48 -30.41 12.76
CA ALA A 523 -5.29 -30.66 11.95
C ALA A 523 -4.50 -31.88 12.43
#